data_AF-A0A3D2AZ56-F1
#
_entry.id   AF-A0A3D2AZ56-F1
#
_cell.length_a   1.000
_cell.length_b   1.000
_cell.length_c   1.000
_cell.angle_alpha   90.00
_cell.angle_beta   90.00
_cell.angle_gamma   90.00
#
_symmetry.space_group_name_H-M   'P 1'
#
loop_
_entity.id
_entity.type
_entity.pdbx_description
1 polymer ?
#
loop_
_entity_poly.entity_id
_entity_poly.type
_entity_poly.pdbx_seq_one_letter_code
_entity_poly.pdbx_strand_id
1 'polypeptide(L)'
;MVHSRRRFLTHSATASAGVAMLSPADLWAMQSAPTDRIGIGVIGCNGMGFSDLSSLLKLPEAECVALCDVDANVLGKRSNEVEAMTGAVPALYGDFRRLLENRDVDAVVIGTPDHWHCLQMIMACEAGKDVYVEKPLANSIEECRLMVAAAKRYDRVVQVGQWQRSGPHWEDAIAFLRSGKLGRVRTARAWAYMDWMPPVPMVPDGPAPAGVDYDMWLGPAPKRQFNSNRFHFNFRWFWDYAGGLMTDWGVHLIDIVLYGMNATAPHSVVASGGKFAYPNDAEETPDTLQAIYEFDGFSMIW
;
A
#
# COMPACT_ATOMS: atom_id res chain seq x y z
N MET A 1 36.51 -14.33 -39.80
CA MET A 1 35.03 -14.36 -39.79
C MET A 1 34.52 -12.98 -40.13
N VAL A 2 33.92 -12.85 -41.31
CA VAL A 2 33.38 -11.59 -41.84
C VAL A 2 31.92 -11.48 -41.40
N HIS A 3 31.55 -10.42 -40.70
CA HIS A 3 30.15 -9.96 -40.66
C HIS A 3 30.15 -8.47 -41.01
N SER A 4 29.95 -8.20 -42.30
CA SER A 4 29.90 -6.87 -42.89
C SER A 4 28.55 -6.21 -42.62
N ARG A 5 28.59 -4.92 -42.26
CA ARG A 5 27.46 -4.00 -42.01
C ARG A 5 26.42 -3.91 -43.14
N ARG A 6 26.66 -4.55 -44.29
CA ARG A 6 25.72 -4.62 -45.43
C ARG A 6 24.51 -5.52 -45.22
N ARG A 7 24.52 -6.49 -44.29
CA ARG A 7 23.39 -7.42 -44.10
C ARG A 7 22.26 -6.86 -43.20
N PHE A 8 22.56 -5.84 -42.40
CA PHE A 8 21.57 -5.17 -41.54
C PHE A 8 20.60 -4.30 -42.37
N LEU A 9 21.12 -3.60 -43.38
CA LEU A 9 20.31 -2.73 -44.25
C LEU A 9 19.45 -3.52 -45.25
N THR A 10 19.77 -4.78 -45.56
CA THR A 10 18.96 -5.61 -46.46
C THR A 10 17.69 -6.13 -45.79
N HIS A 11 17.66 -6.25 -44.46
CA HIS A 11 16.45 -6.65 -43.73
C HIS A 11 15.48 -5.50 -43.43
N SER A 12 15.89 -4.23 -43.65
CA SER A 12 15.01 -3.07 -43.49
C SER A 12 14.16 -2.76 -44.74
N ALA A 13 14.42 -3.42 -45.88
CA ALA A 13 13.78 -3.10 -47.15
C ALA A 13 12.57 -3.98 -47.52
N THR A 14 12.22 -5.00 -46.72
CA THR A 14 11.08 -5.91 -46.97
C THR A 14 9.93 -5.74 -45.97
N ALA A 15 9.79 -4.54 -45.38
CA ALA A 15 8.64 -4.18 -44.53
C ALA A 15 7.79 -3.03 -45.12
N SER A 16 8.00 -2.69 -46.40
CA SER A 16 7.36 -1.53 -47.04
C SER A 16 6.37 -1.89 -48.16
N ALA A 17 5.74 -3.07 -48.09
CA ALA A 17 4.73 -3.51 -49.07
C ALA A 17 3.39 -3.96 -48.44
N GLY A 18 3.12 -3.58 -47.18
CA GLY A 18 1.86 -3.93 -46.48
C GLY A 18 1.21 -2.81 -45.67
N VAL A 19 1.75 -1.58 -45.67
CA VAL A 19 1.20 -0.44 -44.89
C VAL A 19 0.14 0.34 -45.69
N ALA A 20 -0.48 -0.30 -46.69
CA ALA A 20 -1.60 0.32 -47.40
C ALA A 20 -2.90 0.03 -46.63
N MET A 21 -3.47 1.11 -46.08
CA MET A 21 -4.84 1.22 -45.53
C MET A 21 -5.04 0.79 -44.07
N LEU A 22 -4.27 1.35 -43.14
CA LEU A 22 -4.77 1.50 -41.76
C LEU A 22 -5.29 2.93 -41.62
N SER A 23 -6.57 3.08 -41.29
CA SER A 23 -7.14 4.39 -40.99
C SER A 23 -6.54 4.92 -39.68
N PRO A 24 -6.60 6.24 -39.42
CA PRO A 24 -6.22 6.78 -38.11
C PRO A 24 -6.96 6.09 -36.94
N ALA A 25 -8.19 5.59 -37.18
CA ALA A 25 -8.95 4.82 -36.19
C ALA A 25 -8.36 3.42 -35.94
N ASP A 26 -7.83 2.75 -36.97
CA ASP A 26 -7.15 1.45 -36.82
C ASP A 26 -5.79 1.61 -36.12
N LEU A 27 -5.07 2.72 -36.38
CA LEU A 27 -3.84 3.07 -35.68
C LEU A 27 -4.09 3.43 -34.20
N TRP A 28 -5.24 4.03 -33.89
CA TRP A 28 -5.66 4.33 -32.51
C TRP A 28 -6.16 3.07 -31.79
N ALA A 29 -6.85 2.16 -32.49
CA ALA A 29 -7.24 0.85 -31.97
C ALA A 29 -6.03 -0.09 -31.75
N MET A 30 -4.93 0.10 -32.49
CA MET A 30 -3.67 -0.60 -32.28
C MET A 30 -2.80 0.01 -31.16
N GLN A 31 -3.11 1.23 -30.67
CA GLN A 31 -2.42 1.83 -29.51
C GLN A 31 -2.90 1.26 -28.16
N SER A 32 -3.94 0.42 -28.16
CA SER A 32 -4.40 -0.34 -27.01
C SER A 32 -4.81 -1.73 -27.46
N ALA A 33 -3.82 -2.50 -27.94
CA ALA A 33 -4.00 -3.93 -28.07
C ALA A 33 -4.35 -4.49 -26.67
N PRO A 34 -5.27 -5.47 -26.56
CA PRO A 34 -5.65 -6.10 -25.28
C PRO A 34 -4.50 -6.71 -24.46
N THR A 35 -3.27 -6.70 -24.99
CA THR A 35 -2.04 -7.21 -24.36
C THR A 35 -1.29 -6.19 -23.49
N ASP A 36 -1.71 -4.93 -23.46
CA ASP A 36 -1.00 -3.85 -22.74
C ASP A 36 -1.67 -3.46 -21.41
N ARG A 37 -2.73 -4.18 -20.98
CA ARG A 37 -3.37 -3.94 -19.68
C ARG A 37 -2.69 -4.72 -18.57
N ILE A 38 -2.64 -4.10 -17.39
CA ILE A 38 -2.13 -4.65 -16.15
C ILE A 38 -3.33 -5.14 -15.33
N GLY A 39 -3.41 -6.46 -15.12
CA GLY A 39 -4.41 -7.08 -14.28
C GLY A 39 -4.11 -6.85 -12.80
N ILE A 40 -4.99 -6.13 -12.12
CA ILE A 40 -4.89 -5.79 -10.70
C ILE A 40 -5.74 -6.73 -9.85
N GLY A 41 -5.08 -7.40 -8.91
CA GLY A 41 -5.71 -8.08 -7.79
C GLY A 41 -5.73 -7.20 -6.53
N VAL A 42 -6.77 -7.29 -5.70
CA VAL A 42 -6.81 -6.60 -4.40
C VAL A 42 -6.92 -7.61 -3.28
N ILE A 43 -6.06 -7.49 -2.26
CA ILE A 43 -6.09 -8.28 -1.03
C ILE A 43 -6.43 -7.34 0.13
N GLY A 44 -7.59 -7.53 0.76
CA GLY A 44 -8.20 -6.55 1.66
C GLY A 44 -8.90 -5.46 0.86
N CYS A 45 -10.19 -5.69 0.57
CA CYS A 45 -10.95 -4.90 -0.40
C CYS A 45 -11.85 -3.83 0.25
N ASN A 46 -11.77 -3.63 1.56
CA ASN A 46 -12.47 -2.50 2.18
C ASN A 46 -11.63 -1.21 2.08
N GLY A 47 -12.00 -0.16 2.82
CA GLY A 47 -11.15 0.98 3.16
C GLY A 47 -10.15 1.44 2.08
N MET A 48 -8.86 1.42 2.43
CA MET A 48 -7.78 1.88 1.55
C MET A 48 -7.57 1.00 0.33
N GLY A 49 -7.60 -0.34 0.45
CA GLY A 49 -7.40 -1.23 -0.69
C GLY A 49 -8.39 -0.95 -1.85
N PHE A 50 -9.65 -0.61 -1.53
CA PHE A 50 -10.61 -0.19 -2.55
C PHE A 50 -10.39 1.23 -3.07
N SER A 51 -9.95 2.15 -2.21
CA SER A 51 -9.61 3.53 -2.61
C SER A 51 -8.43 3.55 -3.59
N ASP A 52 -7.43 2.71 -3.33
CA ASP A 52 -6.25 2.54 -4.19
C ASP A 52 -6.65 1.91 -5.52
N LEU A 53 -7.44 0.82 -5.50
CA LEU A 53 -8.00 0.23 -6.72
C LEU A 53 -8.79 1.27 -7.52
N SER A 54 -9.69 2.00 -6.88
CA SER A 54 -10.52 3.02 -7.55
C SER A 54 -9.68 4.13 -8.17
N SER A 55 -8.51 4.42 -7.61
CA SER A 55 -7.56 5.38 -8.18
C SER A 55 -6.79 4.79 -9.36
N LEU A 56 -6.37 3.52 -9.27
CA LEU A 56 -5.71 2.79 -10.35
C LEU A 56 -6.62 2.62 -11.56
N LEU A 57 -7.90 2.31 -11.37
CA LEU A 57 -8.88 2.14 -12.45
C LEU A 57 -9.21 3.42 -13.24
N LYS A 58 -8.67 4.57 -12.83
CA LYS A 58 -8.70 5.80 -13.65
C LYS A 58 -7.66 5.76 -14.77
N LEU A 59 -6.67 4.88 -14.68
CA LEU A 59 -5.67 4.65 -15.71
C LEU A 59 -6.24 3.65 -16.72
N PRO A 60 -6.23 3.96 -18.03
CA PRO A 60 -6.78 3.08 -19.06
C PRO A 60 -6.02 1.75 -19.20
N GLU A 61 -4.79 1.68 -18.67
CA GLU A 61 -3.94 0.49 -18.65
C GLU A 61 -4.25 -0.45 -17.47
N ALA A 62 -5.02 -0.04 -16.47
CA ALA A 62 -5.33 -0.87 -15.30
C ALA A 62 -6.72 -1.51 -15.40
N GLU A 63 -6.81 -2.80 -15.07
CA GLU A 63 -8.09 -3.50 -14.96
C GLU A 63 -8.18 -4.33 -13.68
N CYS A 64 -9.37 -4.37 -13.06
CA CYS A 64 -9.59 -5.17 -11.86
C CYS A 64 -9.93 -6.60 -12.26
N VAL A 65 -9.00 -7.53 -12.05
CA VAL A 65 -9.20 -8.94 -12.41
C VAL A 65 -9.66 -9.79 -11.21
N ALA A 66 -9.28 -9.39 -9.99
CA ALA A 66 -9.53 -10.19 -8.80
C ALA A 66 -9.71 -9.34 -7.54
N LEU A 67 -10.63 -9.75 -6.68
CA LEU A 67 -10.82 -9.22 -5.34
C LEU A 67 -10.69 -10.35 -4.31
N CYS A 68 -10.02 -10.07 -3.20
CA CYS A 68 -9.89 -10.98 -2.08
C CYS A 68 -10.19 -10.29 -0.75
N ASP A 69 -11.11 -10.85 0.01
CA ASP A 69 -11.41 -10.41 1.37
C ASP A 69 -11.91 -11.57 2.22
N VAL A 70 -11.58 -11.56 3.52
CA VAL A 70 -12.05 -12.56 4.49
C VAL A 70 -13.49 -12.33 4.91
N ASP A 71 -14.03 -11.13 4.65
CA ASP A 71 -15.43 -10.77 4.86
C ASP A 71 -16.22 -10.88 3.55
N ALA A 72 -17.03 -11.92 3.43
CA ALA A 72 -17.86 -12.16 2.26
C ALA A 72 -18.84 -11.00 1.94
N ASN A 73 -19.25 -10.23 2.96
CA ASN A 73 -20.14 -9.08 2.77
C ASN A 73 -19.40 -7.92 2.09
N VAL A 74 -18.14 -7.67 2.50
CA VAL A 74 -17.26 -6.70 1.83
C VAL A 74 -17.01 -7.16 0.41
N LEU A 75 -16.63 -8.42 0.22
CA LEU A 75 -16.27 -8.97 -1.09
C LEU A 75 -17.41 -8.84 -2.11
N GLY A 76 -18.64 -9.23 -1.73
CA GLY A 76 -19.82 -9.09 -2.58
C GLY A 76 -20.16 -7.64 -2.89
N LYS A 77 -20.11 -6.75 -1.88
CA LYS A 77 -20.35 -5.31 -2.09
C LYS A 77 -19.36 -4.71 -3.10
N ARG A 78 -18.06 -4.99 -2.94
CA ARG A 78 -17.01 -4.39 -3.77
C ARG A 78 -16.98 -4.96 -5.17
N SER A 79 -17.34 -6.24 -5.35
CA SER A 79 -17.58 -6.81 -6.67
C SER A 79 -18.63 -6.02 -7.47
N ASN A 80 -19.76 -5.70 -6.84
CA ASN A 80 -20.83 -4.94 -7.49
C ASN A 80 -20.39 -3.50 -7.83
N GLU A 81 -19.59 -2.88 -6.96
CA GLU A 81 -19.05 -1.54 -7.21
C GLU A 81 -18.04 -1.55 -8.38
N VAL A 82 -17.17 -2.56 -8.48
CA VAL A 82 -16.27 -2.73 -9.63
C VAL A 82 -17.06 -2.96 -10.92
N GLU A 83 -18.08 -3.80 -10.90
CA GLU A 83 -18.96 -4.04 -12.05
C GLU A 83 -19.65 -2.75 -12.50
N ALA A 84 -20.17 -1.96 -11.54
CA ALA A 84 -20.79 -0.67 -11.86
C ALA A 84 -19.79 0.34 -12.44
N MET A 85 -18.53 0.31 -12.02
CA MET A 85 -17.47 1.21 -12.51
C MET A 85 -16.91 0.81 -13.87
N THR A 86 -16.81 -0.49 -14.15
CA THR A 86 -16.01 -1.02 -15.26
C THR A 86 -16.82 -1.83 -16.27
N GLY A 87 -18.01 -2.30 -15.90
CA GLY A 87 -18.81 -3.26 -16.66
C GLY A 87 -18.32 -4.70 -16.56
N ALA A 88 -17.26 -4.98 -15.81
CA ALA A 88 -16.67 -6.31 -15.65
C ALA A 88 -16.79 -6.81 -14.20
N VAL A 89 -17.07 -8.10 -14.04
CA VAL A 89 -17.13 -8.77 -12.74
C VAL A 89 -15.77 -9.39 -12.43
N PRO A 90 -15.07 -8.96 -11.35
CA PRO A 90 -13.80 -9.56 -10.98
C PRO A 90 -13.96 -10.95 -10.37
N ALA A 91 -12.92 -11.78 -10.46
CA ALA A 91 -12.88 -13.05 -9.74
C ALA A 91 -12.80 -12.82 -8.22
N LEU A 92 -13.58 -13.57 -7.44
CA LEU A 92 -13.70 -13.36 -5.99
C LEU A 92 -13.03 -14.49 -5.21
N TYR A 93 -12.21 -14.13 -4.22
CA TYR A 93 -11.46 -15.05 -3.37
C TYR A 93 -11.67 -14.75 -1.88
N GLY A 94 -11.87 -15.79 -1.08
CA GLY A 94 -11.81 -15.69 0.39
C GLY A 94 -10.41 -15.92 0.97
N ASP A 95 -9.47 -16.35 0.13
CA ASP A 95 -8.10 -16.70 0.51
C ASP A 95 -7.12 -16.10 -0.51
N PHE A 96 -6.25 -15.21 -0.03
CA PHE A 96 -5.33 -14.47 -0.90
C PHE A 96 -4.37 -15.39 -1.64
N ARG A 97 -4.05 -16.56 -1.09
CA ARG A 97 -3.15 -17.54 -1.72
C ARG A 97 -3.73 -18.06 -3.03
N ARG A 98 -5.06 -18.19 -3.11
CA ARG A 98 -5.79 -18.57 -4.33
C ARG A 98 -5.80 -17.43 -5.35
N LEU A 99 -5.89 -16.17 -4.91
CA LEU A 99 -5.75 -15.01 -5.77
C LEU A 99 -4.34 -14.96 -6.39
N LEU A 100 -3.30 -15.22 -5.60
CA LEU A 100 -1.91 -15.23 -6.09
C LEU A 100 -1.63 -16.31 -7.15
N GLU A 101 -2.39 -17.40 -7.17
CA GLU A 101 -2.33 -18.44 -8.20
C GLU A 101 -2.97 -18.00 -9.53
N ASN A 102 -3.78 -16.94 -9.54
CA ASN A 102 -4.41 -16.43 -10.75
C ASN A 102 -3.35 -15.84 -11.69
N ARG A 103 -3.31 -16.35 -12.93
CA ARG A 103 -2.34 -15.94 -13.95
C ARG A 103 -2.68 -14.60 -14.61
N ASP A 104 -3.92 -14.16 -14.48
CA ASP A 104 -4.40 -12.89 -15.04
C ASP A 104 -4.13 -11.71 -14.08
N VAL A 105 -3.64 -11.99 -12.86
CA VAL A 105 -3.17 -10.96 -11.92
C VAL A 105 -1.69 -10.68 -12.20
N ASP A 106 -1.36 -9.47 -12.62
CA ASP A 106 0.01 -9.01 -12.83
C ASP A 106 0.57 -8.32 -11.57
N ALA A 107 -0.27 -7.49 -10.92
CA ALA A 107 0.08 -6.76 -9.71
C ALA A 107 -1.01 -6.88 -8.65
N VAL A 108 -0.63 -6.76 -7.38
CA VAL A 108 -1.56 -6.76 -6.25
C VAL A 108 -1.52 -5.47 -5.46
N VAL A 109 -2.69 -5.00 -5.05
CA VAL A 109 -2.86 -4.02 -3.97
C VAL A 109 -3.09 -4.77 -2.66
N ILE A 110 -2.26 -4.51 -1.66
CA ILE A 110 -2.40 -5.07 -0.30
C ILE A 110 -2.92 -3.96 0.61
N GLY A 111 -4.23 -4.02 0.90
CA GLY A 111 -4.97 -3.09 1.76
C GLY A 111 -5.46 -3.72 3.06
N THR A 112 -4.85 -4.81 3.50
CA THR A 112 -5.19 -5.50 4.76
C THR A 112 -4.70 -4.74 6.00
N PRO A 113 -5.06 -5.18 7.21
CA PRO A 113 -4.40 -4.71 8.42
C PRO A 113 -2.88 -4.95 8.43
N ASP A 114 -2.16 -4.13 9.21
CA ASP A 114 -0.70 -4.01 9.18
C ASP A 114 0.02 -5.34 9.47
N HIS A 115 -0.53 -6.17 10.38
CA HIS A 115 0.02 -7.49 10.73
C HIS A 115 0.06 -8.49 9.57
N TRP A 116 -0.65 -8.22 8.47
CA TRP A 116 -0.69 -9.08 7.29
C TRP A 116 0.28 -8.68 6.17
N HIS A 117 0.71 -7.42 6.14
CA HIS A 117 1.42 -6.85 4.99
C HIS A 117 2.68 -7.62 4.62
N CYS A 118 3.51 -7.95 5.62
CA CYS A 118 4.77 -8.64 5.40
C CYS A 118 4.58 -9.99 4.70
N LEU A 119 3.71 -10.85 5.26
CA LEU A 119 3.49 -12.18 4.71
C LEU A 119 2.86 -12.12 3.31
N GLN A 120 1.85 -11.28 3.13
CA GLN A 120 1.17 -11.15 1.83
C GLN A 120 2.08 -10.57 0.75
N MET A 121 2.88 -9.55 1.08
CA MET A 121 3.83 -8.96 0.12
C MET A 121 4.89 -9.98 -0.28
N ILE A 122 5.48 -10.71 0.67
CA ILE A 122 6.52 -11.71 0.37
C ILE A 122 5.94 -12.81 -0.51
N MET A 123 4.75 -13.32 -0.19
CA MET A 123 4.09 -14.37 -0.98
C MET A 123 3.67 -13.86 -2.37
N ALA A 124 3.23 -12.61 -2.48
CA ALA A 124 2.93 -12.00 -3.77
C ALA A 124 4.19 -11.87 -4.63
N CYS A 125 5.30 -11.43 -4.03
CA CYS A 125 6.57 -11.34 -4.74
C CYS A 125 7.03 -12.72 -5.22
N GLU A 126 6.93 -13.74 -4.35
CA GLU A 126 7.25 -15.13 -4.69
C GLU A 126 6.36 -15.70 -5.80
N ALA A 127 5.09 -15.32 -5.84
CA ALA A 127 4.14 -15.66 -6.90
C ALA A 127 4.37 -14.87 -8.20
N GLY A 128 5.43 -14.06 -8.28
CA GLY A 128 5.80 -13.30 -9.46
C GLY A 128 4.99 -12.02 -9.67
N LYS A 129 4.23 -11.56 -8.66
CA LYS A 129 3.37 -10.37 -8.76
C LYS A 129 4.14 -9.11 -8.36
N ASP A 130 3.87 -8.01 -9.04
CA ASP A 130 4.25 -6.68 -8.56
C ASP A 130 3.31 -6.25 -7.43
N VAL A 131 3.77 -5.37 -6.54
CA VAL A 131 3.05 -5.08 -5.29
C VAL A 131 2.94 -3.58 -5.03
N TYR A 132 1.71 -3.12 -4.81
CA TYR A 132 1.43 -1.91 -4.04
C TYR A 132 0.97 -2.34 -2.65
N VAL A 133 1.68 -1.94 -1.60
CA VAL A 133 1.34 -2.29 -0.21
C VAL A 133 1.06 -1.03 0.58
N GLU A 134 -0.07 -0.99 1.28
CA GLU A 134 -0.43 0.16 2.09
C GLU A 134 0.56 0.41 3.22
N LYS A 135 0.52 1.63 3.74
CA LYS A 135 1.14 2.00 5.00
C LYS A 135 0.16 1.71 6.16
N PRO A 136 0.64 1.53 7.40
CA PRO A 136 2.02 1.31 7.83
C PRO A 136 2.54 -0.05 7.36
N LEU A 137 3.81 -0.12 6.93
CA LEU A 137 4.33 -1.25 6.14
C LEU A 137 4.34 -2.61 6.88
N ALA A 138 4.64 -2.61 8.18
CA ALA A 138 4.80 -3.83 8.98
C ALA A 138 4.82 -3.51 10.49
N ASN A 139 4.76 -4.54 11.33
CA ASN A 139 4.78 -4.41 12.79
C ASN A 139 6.19 -4.52 13.39
N SER A 140 7.20 -4.86 12.59
CA SER A 140 8.58 -4.87 13.06
C SER A 140 9.60 -4.46 11.98
N ILE A 141 10.76 -3.99 12.44
CA ILE A 141 11.91 -3.70 11.56
C ILE A 141 12.37 -4.97 10.83
N GLU A 142 12.26 -6.13 11.48
CA GLU A 142 12.69 -7.40 10.89
C GLU A 142 11.78 -7.79 9.72
N GLU A 143 10.47 -7.65 9.86
CA GLU A 143 9.52 -7.82 8.76
C GLU A 143 9.83 -6.89 7.58
N CYS A 144 10.09 -5.60 7.84
CA CYS A 144 10.50 -4.66 6.78
C CYS A 144 11.77 -5.13 6.03
N ARG A 145 12.75 -5.69 6.74
CA ARG A 145 13.98 -6.24 6.11
C ARG A 145 13.66 -7.45 5.24
N LEU A 146 12.81 -8.34 5.72
CA LEU A 146 12.36 -9.52 4.96
C LEU A 146 11.60 -9.11 3.70
N MET A 147 10.74 -8.10 3.78
CA MET A 147 10.01 -7.54 2.64
C MET A 147 10.97 -6.96 1.58
N VAL A 148 11.95 -6.16 1.99
CA VAL A 148 12.99 -5.63 1.07
C VAL A 148 13.81 -6.77 0.45
N ALA A 149 14.15 -7.80 1.23
CA ALA A 149 14.88 -8.95 0.72
C ALA A 149 14.05 -9.75 -0.31
N ALA A 150 12.75 -9.93 -0.08
CA ALA A 150 11.86 -10.63 -1.00
C ALA A 150 11.69 -9.88 -2.32
N ALA A 151 11.43 -8.57 -2.28
CA ALA A 151 11.33 -7.73 -3.48
C ALA A 151 12.58 -7.87 -4.37
N LYS A 152 13.77 -7.84 -3.77
CA LYS A 152 15.05 -8.03 -4.47
C LYS A 152 15.26 -9.46 -4.96
N ARG A 153 14.91 -10.47 -4.14
CA ARG A 153 15.12 -11.88 -4.46
C ARG A 153 14.29 -12.33 -5.65
N TYR A 154 13.03 -11.89 -5.71
CA TYR A 154 12.08 -12.27 -6.75
C TYR A 154 11.99 -11.23 -7.89
N ASP A 155 12.83 -10.19 -7.84
CA ASP A 155 12.94 -9.14 -8.86
C ASP A 155 11.58 -8.52 -9.22
N ARG A 156 10.86 -8.04 -8.20
CA ARG A 156 9.51 -7.47 -8.34
C ARG A 156 9.50 -5.97 -8.09
N VAL A 157 8.60 -5.26 -8.76
CA VAL A 157 8.33 -3.85 -8.50
C VAL A 157 7.46 -3.75 -7.26
N VAL A 158 7.92 -2.99 -6.27
CA VAL A 158 7.21 -2.79 -5.02
C VAL A 158 7.11 -1.30 -4.69
N GLN A 159 5.90 -0.85 -4.40
CA GLN A 159 5.60 0.49 -3.92
C GLN A 159 4.86 0.44 -2.60
N VAL A 160 5.30 1.26 -1.65
CA VAL A 160 4.58 1.50 -0.39
C VAL A 160 3.63 2.68 -0.56
N GLY A 161 2.45 2.64 0.07
CA GLY A 161 1.39 3.65 0.02
C GLY A 161 1.71 5.00 0.68
N GLN A 162 2.87 5.58 0.37
CA GLN A 162 3.32 6.92 0.79
C GLN A 162 2.79 7.99 -0.16
N TRP A 163 1.47 8.05 -0.34
CA TRP A 163 0.82 8.87 -1.36
C TRP A 163 1.10 10.37 -1.22
N GLN A 164 1.46 10.86 -0.03
CA GLN A 164 1.81 12.27 0.19
C GLN A 164 2.99 12.73 -0.70
N ARG A 165 3.92 11.82 -1.04
CA ARG A 165 5.04 12.16 -1.92
C ARG A 165 4.64 12.61 -3.32
N SER A 166 3.43 12.28 -3.77
CA SER A 166 2.89 12.64 -5.08
C SER A 166 1.95 13.87 -5.02
N GLY A 167 1.85 14.53 -3.87
CA GLY A 167 1.04 15.74 -3.70
C GLY A 167 1.77 16.99 -4.20
N PRO A 168 1.18 17.83 -5.08
CA PRO A 168 1.87 19.00 -5.63
C PRO A 168 2.39 19.98 -4.56
N HIS A 169 1.64 20.16 -3.47
CA HIS A 169 2.07 21.02 -2.36
C HIS A 169 3.27 20.45 -1.58
N TRP A 170 3.40 19.13 -1.50
CA TRP A 170 4.59 18.48 -0.92
C TRP A 170 5.79 18.59 -1.86
N GLU A 171 5.58 18.39 -3.16
CA GLU A 171 6.61 18.61 -4.18
C GLU A 171 7.17 20.03 -4.12
N ASP A 172 6.30 21.05 -4.07
CA ASP A 172 6.68 22.46 -3.94
C ASP A 172 7.46 22.73 -2.65
N ALA A 173 6.98 22.22 -1.50
CA ALA A 173 7.64 22.39 -0.21
C ALA A 173 9.04 21.75 -0.20
N ILE A 174 9.18 20.56 -0.76
CA ILE A 174 10.45 19.83 -0.84
C ILE A 174 11.39 20.53 -1.83
N ALA A 175 10.90 21.01 -2.96
CA ALA A 175 11.69 21.79 -3.91
C ALA A 175 12.21 23.08 -3.27
N PHE A 176 11.38 23.78 -2.48
CA PHE A 176 11.81 24.96 -1.74
C PHE A 176 12.87 24.64 -0.68
N LEU A 177 12.69 23.56 0.10
CA LEU A 177 13.68 23.07 1.05
C LEU A 177 15.02 22.79 0.36
N ARG A 178 15.00 22.01 -0.73
CA ARG A 178 16.20 21.61 -1.49
C ARG A 178 16.86 22.77 -2.24
N SER A 179 16.13 23.87 -2.49
CA SER A 179 16.71 25.08 -3.08
C SER A 179 17.74 25.78 -2.16
N GLY A 180 17.79 25.41 -0.88
CA GLY A 180 18.72 25.99 0.10
C GLY A 180 18.29 27.35 0.66
N LYS A 181 17.15 27.91 0.21
CA LYS A 181 16.64 29.21 0.67
C LYS A 181 16.29 29.25 2.17
N LEU A 182 16.01 28.11 2.79
CA LEU A 182 15.81 27.98 4.24
C LEU A 182 17.12 28.02 5.05
N GLY A 183 18.28 27.96 4.39
CA GLY A 183 19.56 27.79 5.05
C GLY A 183 19.71 26.41 5.70
N ARG A 184 20.58 26.32 6.72
CA ARG A 184 20.82 25.07 7.44
C ARG A 184 19.66 24.76 8.39
N VAL A 185 18.83 23.80 8.02
CA VAL A 185 17.78 23.24 8.90
C VAL A 185 18.45 22.42 10.01
N ARG A 186 18.12 22.72 11.26
CA ARG A 186 18.63 22.04 12.46
C ARG A 186 17.54 21.29 13.22
N THR A 187 16.28 21.64 12.96
CA THR A 187 15.12 21.06 13.63
C THR A 187 13.97 20.96 12.63
N ALA A 188 13.35 19.79 12.57
CA ALA A 188 12.09 19.55 11.89
C ALA A 188 11.02 19.17 12.92
N ARG A 189 9.75 19.43 12.61
CA ARG A 189 8.61 19.03 13.43
C ARG A 189 7.56 18.39 12.55
N ALA A 190 7.06 17.24 12.96
CA ALA A 190 5.91 16.57 12.39
C ALA A 190 4.89 16.35 13.52
N TRP A 191 3.60 16.47 13.27
CA TRP A 191 2.59 16.30 14.31
C TRP A 191 1.25 15.88 13.72
N ALA A 192 0.52 15.04 14.43
CA ALA A 192 -0.88 14.74 14.15
C ALA A 192 -1.70 14.93 15.43
N TYR A 193 -2.58 15.92 15.42
CA TYR A 193 -3.59 16.10 16.46
C TYR A 193 -4.95 15.81 15.83
N MET A 194 -5.57 14.74 16.30
CA MET A 194 -6.83 14.24 15.75
C MET A 194 -7.92 14.40 16.80
N ASP A 195 -8.96 15.17 16.48
CA ASP A 195 -10.13 15.42 17.33
C ASP A 195 -11.41 14.77 16.80
N TRP A 196 -11.34 14.12 15.64
CA TRP A 196 -12.47 13.47 14.97
C TRP A 196 -12.72 12.04 15.43
N MET A 197 -11.83 11.48 16.26
CA MET A 197 -11.97 10.13 16.81
C MET A 197 -12.45 10.18 18.26
N PRO A 198 -13.67 9.67 18.55
CA PRO A 198 -14.13 9.50 19.92
C PRO A 198 -13.43 8.31 20.60
N PRO A 199 -13.36 8.28 21.95
CA PRO A 199 -12.82 7.13 22.68
C PRO A 199 -13.57 5.85 22.36
N VAL A 200 -12.86 4.72 22.35
CA VAL A 200 -13.45 3.43 22.03
C VAL A 200 -14.03 2.79 23.30
N PRO A 201 -15.36 2.63 23.44
CA PRO A 201 -15.95 2.10 24.67
C PRO A 201 -15.56 0.63 24.88
N MET A 202 -15.43 0.20 26.13
CA MET A 202 -15.22 -1.22 26.44
C MET A 202 -16.46 -2.05 26.06
N VAL A 203 -16.25 -3.12 25.29
CA VAL A 203 -17.29 -4.09 24.92
C VAL A 203 -16.82 -5.52 25.20
N PRO A 204 -17.72 -6.43 25.60
CA PRO A 204 -17.36 -7.83 25.80
C PRO A 204 -17.01 -8.51 24.47
N ASP A 205 -16.24 -9.57 24.57
CA ASP A 205 -16.00 -10.47 23.43
C ASP A 205 -17.31 -11.12 22.97
N GLY A 206 -17.38 -11.49 21.71
CA GLY A 206 -18.57 -12.05 21.07
C GLY A 206 -18.23 -12.92 19.88
N PRO A 207 -19.24 -13.45 19.17
CA PRO A 207 -19.03 -14.18 17.94
C PRO A 207 -18.60 -13.23 16.81
N ALA A 208 -17.74 -13.73 15.92
CA ALA A 208 -17.44 -13.02 14.67
C ALA A 208 -18.72 -12.86 13.82
N PRO A 209 -18.83 -11.78 13.02
CA PRO A 209 -19.97 -11.59 12.14
C PRO A 209 -20.12 -12.73 11.14
N ALA A 210 -21.36 -13.02 10.74
CA ALA A 210 -21.62 -14.04 9.72
C ALA A 210 -20.92 -13.69 8.40
N GLY A 211 -20.24 -14.67 7.81
CA GLY A 211 -19.50 -14.51 6.56
C GLY A 211 -18.07 -13.99 6.71
N VAL A 212 -17.59 -13.78 7.94
CA VAL A 212 -16.19 -13.40 8.23
C VAL A 212 -15.38 -14.64 8.62
N ASP A 213 -14.31 -14.93 7.87
CA ASP A 213 -13.27 -15.86 8.30
C ASP A 213 -12.34 -15.17 9.30
N TYR A 214 -12.69 -15.25 10.59
CA TYR A 214 -11.95 -14.55 11.64
C TYR A 214 -10.59 -15.20 11.95
N ASP A 215 -10.46 -16.51 11.76
CA ASP A 215 -9.17 -17.19 11.94
C ASP A 215 -8.16 -16.71 10.87
N MET A 216 -8.61 -16.56 9.62
CA MET A 216 -7.83 -15.91 8.57
C MET A 216 -7.65 -14.40 8.82
N TRP A 217 -8.61 -13.71 9.43
CA TRP A 217 -8.41 -12.30 9.78
C TRP A 217 -7.28 -12.13 10.80
N LEU A 218 -7.24 -12.96 11.84
CA LEU A 218 -6.17 -12.97 12.85
C LEU A 218 -4.82 -13.33 12.23
N GLY A 219 -4.76 -14.43 11.49
CA GLY A 219 -3.57 -14.77 10.72
C GLY A 219 -2.31 -14.94 11.57
N PRO A 220 -1.24 -14.14 11.32
CA PRO A 220 -0.01 -14.20 12.09
C PRO A 220 -0.12 -13.57 13.49
N ALA A 221 -1.19 -12.82 13.78
CA ALA A 221 -1.40 -12.22 15.09
C ALA A 221 -1.73 -13.29 16.15
N PRO A 222 -1.55 -12.99 17.45
CA PRO A 222 -1.95 -13.90 18.53
C PRO A 222 -3.43 -14.32 18.42
N LYS A 223 -3.72 -15.58 18.74
CA LYS A 223 -5.11 -16.07 18.77
C LYS A 223 -5.90 -15.37 19.86
N ARG A 224 -7.07 -14.82 19.52
CA ARG A 224 -7.98 -14.13 20.44
C ARG A 224 -9.43 -14.44 20.12
N GLN A 225 -10.30 -14.25 21.12
CA GLN A 225 -11.74 -14.20 20.86
C GLN A 225 -12.06 -12.96 20.01
N PHE A 226 -13.16 -13.02 19.27
CA PHE A 226 -13.60 -11.87 18.48
C PHE A 226 -14.11 -10.75 19.40
N ASN A 227 -13.66 -9.53 19.12
CA ASN A 227 -14.14 -8.33 19.76
C ASN A 227 -14.36 -7.26 18.69
N SER A 228 -15.55 -6.64 18.66
CA SER A 228 -15.88 -5.66 17.61
C SER A 228 -14.96 -4.43 17.62
N ASN A 229 -14.37 -4.08 18.77
CA ASN A 229 -13.41 -2.99 18.83
C ASN A 229 -12.09 -3.32 18.17
N ARG A 230 -11.74 -4.60 18.01
CA ARG A 230 -10.47 -5.01 17.40
C ARG A 230 -10.57 -5.17 15.89
N PHE A 231 -11.77 -5.10 15.33
CA PHE A 231 -12.06 -5.49 13.95
C PHE A 231 -12.24 -4.27 13.03
N HIS A 232 -11.96 -4.45 11.74
CA HIS A 232 -11.95 -3.38 10.73
C HIS A 232 -11.20 -2.13 11.22
N PHE A 233 -11.75 -0.93 11.08
CA PHE A 233 -11.03 0.33 11.28
C PHE A 233 -10.25 0.42 12.60
N ASN A 234 -10.80 -0.10 13.69
CA ASN A 234 -10.23 0.06 15.02
C ASN A 234 -9.05 -0.88 15.33
N PHE A 235 -8.70 -1.84 14.46
CA PHE A 235 -7.52 -2.71 14.68
C PHE A 235 -6.25 -1.89 14.96
N ARG A 236 -6.19 -0.66 14.44
CA ARG A 236 -5.08 0.29 14.51
C ARG A 236 -4.60 0.57 15.92
N TRP A 237 -5.50 0.44 16.90
CA TRP A 237 -5.27 0.85 18.28
C TRP A 237 -4.87 -0.31 19.21
N PHE A 238 -4.62 -1.49 18.65
CA PHE A 238 -4.29 -2.71 19.39
C PHE A 238 -2.95 -3.28 18.93
N TRP A 239 -2.08 -3.56 19.90
CA TRP A 239 -0.68 -3.95 19.63
C TRP A 239 -0.54 -5.29 18.91
N ASP A 240 -1.58 -6.13 18.97
CA ASP A 240 -1.63 -7.39 18.23
C ASP A 240 -1.58 -7.17 16.71
N TYR A 241 -2.07 -6.01 16.23
CA TYR A 241 -2.31 -5.76 14.80
C TYR A 241 -1.54 -4.57 14.25
N ALA A 242 -1.32 -3.52 15.05
CA ALA A 242 -0.77 -2.24 14.60
C ALA A 242 -0.12 -1.44 15.75
N GLY A 243 0.45 -0.26 15.45
CA GLY A 243 1.18 0.56 16.41
C GLY A 243 0.55 1.90 16.81
N GLY A 244 -0.75 2.10 16.51
CA GLY A 244 -1.48 3.31 16.89
C GLY A 244 -1.17 4.54 16.04
N LEU A 245 -1.53 5.72 16.55
CA LEU A 245 -1.57 6.97 15.78
C LEU A 245 -0.21 7.34 15.16
N MET A 246 0.89 7.12 15.89
CA MET A 246 2.22 7.41 15.36
C MET A 246 2.59 6.50 14.19
N THR A 247 2.13 5.25 14.17
CA THR A 247 2.34 4.39 13.00
C THR A 247 1.36 4.72 11.88
N ASP A 248 0.08 4.97 12.18
CA ASP A 248 -0.95 5.19 11.15
C ASP A 248 -0.84 6.55 10.44
N TRP A 249 -0.70 7.63 11.21
CA TRP A 249 -0.56 9.00 10.70
C TRP A 249 0.86 9.52 10.75
N GLY A 250 1.64 9.12 11.77
CA GLY A 250 3.02 9.58 11.88
C GLY A 250 3.87 9.13 10.69
N VAL A 251 3.62 7.95 10.13
CA VAL A 251 4.31 7.48 8.92
C VAL A 251 4.21 8.48 7.77
N HIS A 252 3.06 9.12 7.55
CA HIS A 252 2.86 10.11 6.48
C HIS A 252 3.76 11.33 6.66
N LEU A 253 3.73 11.92 7.87
CA LEU A 253 4.40 13.19 8.13
C LEU A 253 5.89 13.03 8.39
N ILE A 254 6.28 11.95 9.08
CA ILE A 254 7.69 11.58 9.29
C ILE A 254 8.34 11.28 7.94
N ASP A 255 7.65 10.56 7.05
CA ASP A 255 8.16 10.24 5.71
C ASP A 255 8.52 11.50 4.92
N ILE A 256 7.66 12.54 4.93
CA ILE A 256 7.96 13.80 4.25
C ILE A 256 9.21 14.48 4.83
N VAL A 257 9.38 14.49 6.16
CA VAL A 257 10.59 15.04 6.78
C VAL A 257 11.82 14.27 6.31
N LEU A 258 11.78 12.93 6.36
CA LEU A 258 12.88 12.08 5.89
C LEU A 258 13.19 12.29 4.41
N TYR A 259 12.16 12.35 3.57
CA TYR A 259 12.30 12.55 2.13
C TYR A 259 12.84 13.94 1.79
N GLY A 260 12.36 14.99 2.46
CA GLY A 260 12.82 16.36 2.29
C GLY A 260 14.27 16.54 2.74
N MET A 261 14.61 16.01 3.91
CA MET A 261 15.96 16.11 4.50
C MET A 261 16.96 15.09 3.94
N ASN A 262 16.53 14.20 3.03
CA ASN A 262 17.33 13.10 2.50
C ASN A 262 17.94 12.23 3.62
N ALA A 263 17.12 11.92 4.63
CA ALA A 263 17.48 11.11 5.79
C ALA A 263 16.80 9.73 5.74
N THR A 264 17.37 8.76 6.45
CA THR A 264 16.81 7.41 6.56
C THR A 264 16.54 7.07 8.03
N ALA A 265 17.33 6.18 8.64
CA ALA A 265 17.17 5.83 10.04
C ALA A 265 17.85 6.87 10.95
N PRO A 266 17.22 7.23 12.09
CA PRO A 266 17.85 8.07 13.11
C PRO A 266 19.00 7.33 13.82
N HIS A 267 19.92 8.08 14.44
CA HIS A 267 20.94 7.55 15.34
C HIS A 267 20.36 7.09 16.67
N SER A 268 19.42 7.87 17.21
CA SER A 268 18.78 7.60 18.49
C SER A 268 17.35 8.16 18.51
N VAL A 269 16.51 7.57 19.35
CA VAL A 269 15.13 8.02 19.59
C VAL A 269 14.86 8.00 21.08
N VAL A 270 14.23 9.05 21.59
CA VAL A 270 13.63 9.09 22.92
C VAL A 270 12.18 9.47 22.80
N ALA A 271 11.29 8.75 23.47
CA ALA A 271 9.86 8.98 23.42
C ALA A 271 9.25 9.01 24.81
N SER A 272 8.20 9.81 24.97
CA SER A 272 7.39 9.88 26.18
C SER A 272 5.93 10.04 25.80
N GLY A 273 5.07 9.24 26.42
CA GLY A 273 3.66 9.18 26.08
C GLY A 273 2.92 8.11 26.88
N GLY A 274 1.63 8.01 26.61
CA GLY A 274 0.73 7.06 27.23
C GLY A 274 -0.73 7.34 26.85
N LYS A 275 -1.63 6.73 27.60
CA LYS A 275 -3.07 7.03 27.54
C LYS A 275 -3.43 8.07 28.60
N PHE A 276 -3.52 9.33 28.20
CA PHE A 276 -3.81 10.45 29.09
C PHE A 276 -5.19 11.05 28.86
N ALA A 277 -5.65 11.11 27.61
CA ALA A 277 -6.99 11.62 27.29
C ALA A 277 -8.08 10.63 27.70
N TYR A 278 -7.87 9.35 27.42
CA TYR A 278 -8.86 8.29 27.61
C TYR A 278 -8.27 7.05 28.28
N PRO A 279 -7.82 7.15 29.54
CA PRO A 279 -7.08 6.06 30.20
C PRO A 279 -7.85 4.74 30.33
N ASN A 280 -9.19 4.79 30.30
CA ASN A 280 -10.06 3.63 30.55
C ASN A 280 -10.80 3.13 29.31
N ASP A 281 -10.50 3.68 28.13
CA ASP A 281 -11.10 3.18 26.89
C ASP A 281 -10.44 1.87 26.44
N ALA A 282 -10.95 1.28 25.37
CA ALA A 282 -10.51 -0.03 24.90
C ALA A 282 -9.16 -0.03 24.17
N GLU A 283 -8.66 1.13 23.73
CA GLU A 283 -7.41 1.21 22.97
C GLU A 283 -6.21 0.79 23.83
N GLU A 284 -5.20 0.19 23.20
CA GLU A 284 -3.96 -0.23 23.88
C GLU A 284 -2.78 0.68 23.55
N THR A 285 -2.83 1.32 22.37
CA THR A 285 -1.79 2.24 21.90
C THR A 285 -1.90 3.61 22.59
N PRO A 286 -0.84 4.42 22.61
CA PRO A 286 -0.87 5.72 23.28
C PRO A 286 -1.79 6.70 22.55
N ASP A 287 -2.64 7.42 23.29
CA ASP A 287 -3.41 8.56 22.77
C ASP A 287 -2.57 9.85 22.70
N THR A 288 -1.49 9.88 23.48
CA THR A 288 -0.55 11.00 23.55
C THR A 288 0.86 10.44 23.48
N LEU A 289 1.63 10.80 22.45
CA LEU A 289 3.02 10.37 22.29
C LEU A 289 3.84 11.47 21.64
N GLN A 290 4.97 11.81 22.27
CA GLN A 290 5.99 12.69 21.71
C GLN A 290 7.29 11.90 21.54
N ALA A 291 8.03 12.18 20.47
CA ALA A 291 9.31 11.53 20.22
C ALA A 291 10.33 12.50 19.61
N ILE A 292 11.58 12.41 20.06
CA ILE A 292 12.71 13.14 19.50
C ILE A 292 13.60 12.14 18.79
N TYR A 293 13.87 12.42 17.51
CA TYR A 293 14.72 11.63 16.63
C TYR A 293 16.00 12.41 16.33
N GLU A 294 17.14 11.78 16.56
CA GLU A 294 18.45 12.35 16.25
C GLU A 294 18.95 11.87 14.89
N PHE A 295 19.34 12.78 14.00
CA PHE A 295 19.94 12.49 12.70
C PHE A 295 21.28 13.22 12.56
N ASP A 296 22.00 12.95 11.47
CA ASP A 296 23.20 13.71 11.15
C ASP A 296 22.86 15.19 10.85
N GLY A 297 23.28 16.07 11.76
CA GLY A 297 23.19 17.52 11.59
C GLY A 297 21.82 18.17 11.87
N PHE A 298 20.78 17.41 12.22
CA PHE A 298 19.47 17.93 12.64
C PHE A 298 18.72 16.95 13.57
N SER A 299 17.69 17.44 14.25
CA SER A 299 16.73 16.61 14.99
C SER A 299 15.30 16.77 14.46
N MET A 300 14.47 15.75 14.64
CA MET A 300 13.03 15.82 14.37
C MET A 300 12.26 15.60 15.67
N ILE A 301 11.18 16.36 15.84
CA ILE A 301 10.23 16.19 16.95
C ILE A 301 8.89 15.72 16.36
N TRP A 302 8.36 14.64 16.92
CA TRP A 302 6.96 14.23 16.83
C TRP A 302 6.22 14.71 18.08
#